data_AF-A0A0U5MGD5-F1
#
_entry.id   AF-A0A0U5MGD5-F1
#
_cell.length_a   1.000
_cell.length_b   1.000
_cell.length_c   1.000
_cell.angle_alpha   90.00
_cell.angle_beta   90.00
_cell.angle_gamma   90.00
#
_symmetry.space_group_name_H-M   'P 1'
#
loop_
_entity.id
_entity.type
_entity.pdbx_description
1 polymer ?
#
loop_
_entity_poly.entity_id
_entity_poly.type
_entity_poly.pdbx_seq_one_letter_code
_entity_poly.pdbx_strand_id
1 'polypeptide(L)'
;MANIRYVTGVNAEYFFILFPLFASLRRFAPDIRIEVCDFGLTEQQRTFLDRKGLLIKAPADLAGAHPWRCKAALGRYLEDRPWDVAFWLDADMMAVAPCGSQLTAIAERLLAEGRPLAVCSDPTTYADLLRVVPAPHFETLAKARGIDAGTPYLNSGFFACASREYFTAWDRQCRDMPDENLFEQNAFNLVAHPAGYLALHMWEWNLCASFLSSARVGQTDEGMPLITHPEGGVRILHATSHRPEDVVKQVVTLSAGGFVFEATIKLLRHPSLLQWQMSLLRDGLETDAALLGEVGLGRPDDGGNADDAEAKARFQQGGEMFLLNRFAEAADAFRDVLRLKPGHPRSLFNLAMAEAELGRLAEAPPLLRQAIQSDPQYREAYIYLGMMLRRLGEQAAADEILAQALAKWPEDPALRQAIGH
;
A
#
# COMPACT_ATOMS: atom_id res chain seq x y z
N MET A 1 -33.33 -6.07 5.61
CA MET A 1 -32.04 -5.34 5.68
C MET A 1 -31.42 -5.44 4.30
N ALA A 2 -30.83 -4.35 3.81
CA ALA A 2 -30.12 -4.35 2.55
C ALA A 2 -28.94 -5.35 2.59
N ASN A 3 -28.72 -6.07 1.50
CA ASN A 3 -27.59 -6.95 1.34
C ASN A 3 -26.35 -6.13 0.98
N ILE A 4 -25.56 -5.78 2.00
CA ILE A 4 -24.34 -4.97 1.85
C ILE A 4 -23.14 -5.89 1.66
N ARG A 5 -22.35 -5.64 0.60
CA ARG A 5 -21.05 -6.29 0.39
C ARG A 5 -19.92 -5.29 0.59
N TYR A 6 -18.81 -5.75 1.15
CA TYR A 6 -17.58 -4.98 1.29
C TYR A 6 -16.51 -5.67 0.49
N VAL A 7 -15.84 -4.91 -0.38
CA VAL A 7 -14.91 -5.46 -1.36
C VAL A 7 -13.63 -4.63 -1.38
N THR A 8 -12.50 -5.32 -1.54
CA THR A 8 -11.20 -4.75 -1.86
C THR A 8 -10.55 -5.58 -2.97
N GLY A 9 -9.33 -5.27 -3.38
CA GLY A 9 -8.63 -6.04 -4.41
C GLY A 9 -7.15 -5.71 -4.45
N VAL A 10 -6.34 -6.73 -4.72
CA VAL A 10 -4.88 -6.63 -4.77
C VAL A 10 -4.32 -7.58 -5.82
N ASN A 11 -3.17 -7.22 -6.38
CA ASN A 11 -2.35 -8.12 -7.19
C ASN A 11 -1.40 -8.92 -6.27
N ALA A 12 -0.62 -9.83 -6.85
CA ALA A 12 0.30 -10.65 -6.08
C ALA A 12 1.36 -9.87 -5.28
N GLU A 13 1.81 -8.73 -5.80
CA GLU A 13 2.85 -7.91 -5.17
C GLU A 13 2.35 -7.29 -3.85
N TYR A 14 1.12 -6.78 -3.82
CA TYR A 14 0.58 -6.07 -2.67
C TYR A 14 -0.29 -6.94 -1.76
N PHE A 15 -0.24 -8.27 -1.87
CA PHE A 15 -1.09 -9.17 -1.09
C PHE A 15 -1.05 -8.88 0.43
N PHE A 16 0.13 -8.61 0.98
CA PHE A 16 0.28 -8.37 2.41
C PHE A 16 -0.26 -7.00 2.89
N ILE A 17 -0.61 -6.09 1.98
CA ILE A 17 -1.22 -4.82 2.34
C ILE A 17 -2.64 -5.00 2.90
N LEU A 18 -3.27 -6.15 2.64
CA LEU A 18 -4.59 -6.50 3.16
C LEU A 18 -4.63 -6.63 4.69
N PHE A 19 -3.50 -6.98 5.33
CA PHE A 19 -3.49 -7.35 6.74
C PHE A 19 -3.74 -6.18 7.69
N PRO A 20 -3.16 -4.97 7.50
CA PRO A 20 -3.56 -3.78 8.23
C PRO A 20 -5.05 -3.46 8.10
N LEU A 21 -5.62 -3.58 6.90
CA LEU A 21 -7.05 -3.38 6.66
C LEU A 21 -7.89 -4.41 7.41
N PHE A 22 -7.54 -5.70 7.33
CA PHE A 22 -8.25 -6.77 8.04
C PHE A 22 -8.18 -6.62 9.56
N ALA A 23 -7.00 -6.35 10.10
CA ALA A 23 -6.79 -6.19 11.54
C ALA A 23 -7.56 -4.97 12.07
N SER A 24 -7.50 -3.84 11.37
CA SER A 24 -8.24 -2.63 11.77
C SER A 24 -9.76 -2.80 11.68
N LEU A 25 -10.28 -3.43 10.62
CA LEU A 25 -11.71 -3.73 10.51
C LEU A 25 -12.19 -4.70 11.59
N ARG A 26 -11.42 -5.75 11.90
CA ARG A 26 -11.76 -6.67 13.00
C ARG A 26 -11.92 -5.93 14.32
N ARG A 27 -11.11 -4.89 14.55
CA ARG A 27 -11.17 -4.06 15.76
C ARG A 27 -12.35 -3.09 15.78
N PHE A 28 -12.63 -2.41 14.67
CA PHE A 28 -13.56 -1.27 14.63
C PHE A 28 -14.91 -1.56 13.96
N ALA A 29 -15.02 -2.67 13.25
CA ALA A 29 -16.23 -3.14 12.60
C ALA A 29 -16.19 -4.68 12.47
N PRO A 30 -16.23 -5.43 13.59
CA PRO A 30 -16.06 -6.89 13.61
C PRO A 30 -17.11 -7.65 12.78
N ASP A 31 -18.28 -7.04 12.54
CA ASP A 31 -19.36 -7.61 11.73
C ASP A 31 -19.11 -7.47 10.21
N ILE A 32 -18.12 -6.66 9.80
CA ILE A 32 -17.78 -6.46 8.40
C ILE A 32 -16.86 -7.58 7.93
N ARG A 33 -17.34 -8.30 6.93
CA ARG A 33 -16.55 -9.25 6.14
C ARG A 33 -16.20 -8.62 4.80
N ILE A 34 -14.92 -8.28 4.62
CA ILE A 34 -14.42 -7.73 3.37
C ILE A 34 -13.88 -8.84 2.45
N GLU A 35 -14.43 -8.92 1.24
CA GLU A 35 -14.05 -9.88 0.21
C GLU A 35 -12.97 -9.27 -0.71
N VAL A 36 -12.13 -10.11 -1.32
CA VAL A 36 -10.94 -9.69 -2.07
C VAL A 36 -11.06 -10.12 -3.53
N CYS A 37 -11.12 -9.16 -4.43
CA CYS A 37 -11.01 -9.37 -5.87
C CYS A 37 -9.57 -9.76 -6.25
N ASP A 38 -9.45 -10.86 -6.96
CA ASP A 38 -8.20 -11.36 -7.53
C ASP A 38 -7.75 -10.44 -8.68
N PHE A 39 -6.71 -9.64 -8.48
CA PHE A 39 -6.07 -8.83 -9.54
C PHE A 39 -4.79 -9.48 -10.08
N GLY A 40 -4.74 -10.82 -10.13
CA GLY A 40 -3.56 -11.57 -10.54
C GLY A 40 -2.75 -12.08 -9.36
N LEU A 41 -3.42 -12.70 -8.40
CA LEU A 41 -2.83 -13.37 -7.24
C LEU A 41 -2.11 -14.67 -7.62
N THR A 42 -1.12 -15.04 -6.82
CA THR A 42 -0.48 -16.37 -6.94
C THR A 42 -1.45 -17.49 -6.55
N GLU A 43 -1.11 -18.73 -6.87
CA GLU A 43 -1.90 -19.89 -6.42
C GLU A 43 -2.01 -19.95 -4.88
N GLN A 44 -0.90 -19.76 -4.16
CA GLN A 44 -0.88 -19.79 -2.70
C GLN A 44 -1.77 -18.70 -2.09
N GLN A 45 -1.73 -17.48 -2.65
CA GLN A 45 -2.56 -16.36 -2.21
C GLN A 45 -4.05 -16.61 -2.47
N ARG A 46 -4.39 -17.20 -3.63
CA ARG A 46 -5.77 -17.61 -3.93
C ARG A 46 -6.25 -18.69 -2.98
N THR A 47 -5.44 -19.72 -2.73
CA THR A 47 -5.77 -20.80 -1.78
C THR A 47 -5.99 -20.26 -0.37
N PHE A 48 -5.14 -19.33 0.09
CA PHE A 48 -5.34 -18.67 1.37
C PHE A 48 -6.71 -17.98 1.47
N LEU A 49 -7.02 -17.09 0.51
CA LEU A 49 -8.27 -16.33 0.52
C LEU A 49 -9.50 -17.23 0.32
N ASP A 50 -9.40 -18.27 -0.50
CA ASP A 50 -10.47 -19.24 -0.74
C ASP A 50 -10.79 -20.05 0.52
N ARG A 51 -9.76 -20.51 1.25
CA ARG A 51 -9.93 -21.19 2.56
C ARG A 51 -10.54 -20.29 3.62
N LYS A 52 -10.32 -18.98 3.56
CA LYS A 52 -11.02 -17.99 4.40
C LYS A 52 -12.41 -17.63 3.87
N GLY A 53 -12.77 -18.09 2.67
CA GLY A 53 -14.00 -17.71 1.97
C GLY A 53 -14.06 -16.22 1.64
N LEU A 54 -12.91 -15.58 1.42
CA LEU A 54 -12.78 -14.16 1.10
C LEU A 54 -12.52 -13.92 -0.40
N LEU A 55 -12.13 -14.94 -1.16
CA LEU A 55 -11.75 -14.78 -2.57
C LEU A 55 -12.96 -14.47 -3.47
N ILE A 56 -12.82 -13.44 -4.30
CA ILE A 56 -13.62 -13.21 -5.50
C ILE A 56 -12.72 -13.44 -6.71
N LYS A 57 -12.99 -14.52 -7.44
CA LYS A 57 -12.17 -14.95 -8.58
C LYS A 57 -12.24 -13.93 -9.71
N ALA A 58 -11.11 -13.75 -10.40
CA ALA A 58 -11.03 -12.90 -11.57
C ALA A 58 -11.92 -13.42 -12.72
N PRO A 59 -12.67 -12.54 -13.40
CA PRO A 59 -13.20 -12.82 -14.73
C PRO A 59 -12.08 -13.30 -15.68
N ALA A 60 -12.38 -14.28 -16.54
CA ALA A 60 -11.37 -14.98 -17.33
C ALA A 60 -10.56 -14.07 -18.27
N ASP A 61 -11.19 -13.03 -18.82
CA ASP A 61 -10.61 -12.03 -19.72
C ASP A 61 -9.85 -10.89 -19.00
N LEU A 62 -9.87 -10.86 -17.66
CA LEU A 62 -9.05 -9.93 -16.87
C LEU A 62 -7.70 -10.56 -16.44
N ALA A 63 -7.40 -11.77 -16.89
CA ALA A 63 -6.11 -12.40 -16.64
C ALA A 63 -4.97 -11.54 -17.21
N GLY A 64 -4.06 -11.08 -16.34
CA GLY A 64 -2.92 -10.22 -16.72
C GLY A 64 -3.29 -8.76 -16.99
N ALA A 65 -4.54 -8.35 -16.75
CA ALA A 65 -4.94 -6.95 -16.88
C ALA A 65 -4.26 -6.07 -15.82
N HIS A 66 -4.11 -4.78 -16.15
CA HIS A 66 -3.59 -3.79 -15.21
C HIS A 66 -4.50 -3.73 -13.95
N PRO A 67 -3.97 -3.68 -12.70
CA PRO A 67 -4.78 -3.73 -11.48
C PRO A 67 -5.92 -2.70 -11.41
N TRP A 68 -5.69 -1.47 -11.86
CA TRP A 68 -6.75 -0.45 -11.97
C TRP A 68 -7.84 -0.79 -12.99
N ARG A 69 -7.55 -1.55 -14.06
CA ARG A 69 -8.60 -2.09 -14.95
C ARG A 69 -9.46 -3.10 -14.22
N CYS A 70 -8.84 -3.96 -13.40
CA CYS A 70 -9.55 -4.93 -12.57
C CYS A 70 -10.47 -4.23 -11.56
N LYS A 71 -10.02 -3.12 -10.96
CA LYS A 71 -10.84 -2.28 -10.07
C LYS A 71 -12.04 -1.65 -10.79
N ALA A 72 -11.85 -1.04 -11.96
CA ALA A 72 -12.97 -0.48 -12.73
C ALA A 72 -13.99 -1.57 -13.15
N ALA A 73 -13.55 -2.82 -13.28
CA ALA A 73 -14.37 -3.97 -13.64
C ALA A 73 -15.13 -4.61 -12.45
N LEU A 74 -15.25 -3.94 -11.30
CA LEU A 74 -15.91 -4.49 -10.10
C LEU A 74 -17.31 -5.08 -10.34
N GLY A 75 -18.10 -4.47 -11.22
CA GLY A 75 -19.43 -5.00 -11.57
C GLY A 75 -19.39 -6.44 -12.10
N ARG A 76 -18.29 -6.81 -12.76
CA ARG A 76 -18.05 -8.13 -13.37
C ARG A 76 -17.60 -9.16 -12.33
N TYR A 77 -16.83 -8.74 -11.34
CA TYR A 77 -16.49 -9.58 -10.17
C TYR A 77 -17.73 -9.92 -9.32
N LEU A 78 -18.73 -9.03 -9.33
CA LEU A 78 -19.95 -9.13 -8.51
C LEU A 78 -21.19 -9.55 -9.31
N GLU A 79 -21.05 -9.97 -10.56
CA GLU A 79 -22.17 -10.28 -11.46
C GLU A 79 -23.06 -11.38 -10.87
N ASP A 80 -22.46 -12.51 -10.49
CA ASP A 80 -23.14 -13.69 -9.93
C ASP A 80 -23.42 -13.60 -8.42
N ARG A 81 -23.27 -12.40 -7.83
CA ARG A 81 -23.39 -12.19 -6.39
C ARG A 81 -24.57 -11.27 -6.10
N PRO A 82 -25.47 -11.63 -5.15
CA PRO A 82 -26.51 -10.72 -4.71
C PRO A 82 -25.89 -9.61 -3.87
N TRP A 83 -26.31 -8.37 -4.11
CA TRP A 83 -25.98 -7.18 -3.33
C TRP A 83 -26.98 -6.06 -3.68
N ASP A 84 -27.33 -5.26 -2.68
CA ASP A 84 -28.07 -3.99 -2.84
C ASP A 84 -27.09 -2.81 -2.84
N VAL A 85 -26.03 -2.90 -2.02
CA VAL A 85 -24.94 -1.92 -1.96
C VAL A 85 -23.60 -2.64 -1.89
N ALA A 86 -22.65 -2.26 -2.74
CA ALA A 86 -21.28 -2.71 -2.71
C ALA A 86 -20.35 -1.57 -2.27
N PHE A 87 -19.72 -1.72 -1.11
CA PHE A 87 -18.63 -0.85 -0.68
C PHE A 87 -17.31 -1.31 -1.27
N TRP A 88 -16.53 -0.34 -1.71
CA TRP A 88 -15.12 -0.51 -2.05
C TRP A 88 -14.24 0.23 -1.04
N LEU A 89 -13.19 -0.46 -0.59
CA LEU A 89 -12.10 0.12 0.18
C LEU A 89 -10.79 -0.30 -0.49
N ASP A 90 -9.92 0.66 -0.82
CA ASP A 90 -8.56 0.35 -1.27
C ASP A 90 -7.82 -0.42 -0.18
N ALA A 91 -6.94 -1.33 -0.59
CA ALA A 91 -6.28 -2.27 0.32
C ALA A 91 -5.26 -1.59 1.25
N ASP A 92 -4.84 -0.36 0.95
CA ASP A 92 -3.98 0.49 1.77
C ASP A 92 -4.75 1.41 2.73
N MET A 93 -6.03 1.11 2.98
CA MET A 93 -6.85 1.76 3.99
C MET A 93 -6.81 1.05 5.34
N MET A 94 -7.07 1.81 6.41
CA MET A 94 -7.20 1.31 7.77
C MET A 94 -8.35 2.01 8.50
N ALA A 95 -9.15 1.25 9.24
CA ALA A 95 -10.14 1.83 10.14
C ALA A 95 -9.47 2.33 11.43
N VAL A 96 -9.72 3.57 11.84
CA VAL A 96 -9.13 4.18 13.05
C VAL A 96 -10.16 4.49 14.15
N ALA A 97 -11.44 4.26 13.86
CA ALA A 97 -12.54 4.44 14.81
C ALA A 97 -13.74 3.55 14.41
N PRO A 98 -14.69 3.25 15.32
CA PRO A 98 -15.86 2.45 15.01
C PRO A 98 -16.65 3.00 13.81
N CYS A 99 -16.87 2.15 12.81
CA CYS A 99 -17.47 2.55 11.53
C CYS A 99 -18.63 1.65 11.05
N GLY A 100 -18.89 0.50 11.68
CA GLY A 100 -19.88 -0.48 11.21
C GLY A 100 -21.30 0.09 11.07
N SER A 101 -21.84 0.71 12.12
CA SER A 101 -23.20 1.28 12.07
C SER A 101 -23.30 2.48 11.12
N GLN A 102 -22.22 3.26 11.00
CA GLN A 102 -22.16 4.39 10.08
C GLN A 102 -22.13 3.94 8.61
N LEU A 103 -21.44 2.83 8.30
CA LEU A 103 -21.46 2.24 6.95
C LEU A 103 -22.86 1.74 6.58
N THR A 104 -23.58 1.12 7.53
CA THR A 104 -25.00 0.76 7.32
C THR A 104 -25.86 1.99 7.04
N ALA A 105 -25.68 3.08 7.80
CA ALA A 105 -26.41 4.33 7.58
C ALA A 105 -26.12 4.96 6.21
N ILE A 106 -24.87 4.86 5.71
CA ILE A 106 -24.52 5.29 4.34
C ILE A 106 -25.29 4.47 3.31
N ALA A 107 -25.33 3.14 3.46
CA ALA A 107 -26.05 2.26 2.53
C ALA A 107 -27.56 2.56 2.51
N GLU A 108 -28.18 2.72 3.68
CA GLU A 108 -29.61 3.05 3.81
C GLU A 108 -29.93 4.40 3.16
N ARG A 109 -29.10 5.41 3.41
CA ARG A 109 -29.26 6.74 2.80
C ARG A 109 -29.06 6.71 1.28
N LEU A 110 -28.05 5.98 0.80
CA LEU A 110 -27.76 5.84 -0.63
C LEU A 110 -28.97 5.26 -1.38
N LEU A 111 -29.56 4.19 -0.83
CA LEU A 111 -30.76 3.55 -1.38
C LEU A 111 -31.99 4.48 -1.28
N ALA A 112 -32.19 5.16 -0.15
CA ALA A 112 -33.33 6.04 0.05
C ALA A 112 -33.34 7.25 -0.89
N GLU A 113 -32.16 7.81 -1.18
CA GLU A 113 -32.02 8.94 -2.12
C GLU A 113 -32.00 8.49 -3.60
N GLY A 114 -31.97 7.19 -3.87
CA GLY A 114 -31.93 6.64 -5.23
C GLY A 114 -30.68 7.07 -6.02
N ARG A 115 -29.57 7.35 -5.34
CA ARG A 115 -28.29 7.72 -5.98
C ARG A 115 -27.52 6.45 -6.36
N PRO A 116 -26.79 6.45 -7.48
CA PRO A 116 -26.03 5.28 -7.91
C PRO A 116 -24.78 5.03 -7.04
N LEU A 117 -24.24 6.10 -6.45
CA LEU A 117 -22.92 6.13 -5.83
C LEU A 117 -22.91 7.04 -4.61
N ALA A 118 -22.18 6.66 -3.55
CA ALA A 118 -21.75 7.50 -2.46
C ALA A 118 -20.22 7.54 -2.42
N VAL A 119 -19.60 8.73 -2.43
CA VAL A 119 -18.15 8.85 -2.60
C VAL A 119 -17.58 10.15 -2.00
N CYS A 120 -16.29 10.12 -1.65
CA CYS A 120 -15.54 11.27 -1.16
C CYS A 120 -15.03 12.16 -2.31
N SER A 121 -15.10 13.47 -2.11
CA SER A 121 -14.37 14.45 -2.92
C SER A 121 -13.04 14.80 -2.27
N ASP A 122 -11.97 14.84 -3.06
CA ASP A 122 -10.71 15.44 -2.65
C ASP A 122 -10.90 16.96 -2.42
N PRO A 123 -10.04 17.62 -1.62
CA PRO A 123 -10.17 19.05 -1.34
C PRO A 123 -9.70 19.90 -2.53
N THR A 124 -9.09 19.25 -3.53
CA THR A 124 -8.61 19.85 -4.77
C THR A 124 -9.69 19.81 -5.84
N THR A 125 -9.80 20.89 -6.61
CA THR A 125 -10.60 20.88 -7.81
C THR A 125 -9.92 20.08 -8.91
N TYR A 126 -10.69 19.71 -9.93
CA TYR A 126 -10.18 19.15 -11.17
C TYR A 126 -9.02 19.96 -11.76
N ALA A 127 -9.13 21.29 -11.82
CA ALA A 127 -8.07 22.13 -12.39
C ALA A 127 -6.79 22.13 -11.53
N ASP A 128 -6.92 22.02 -10.21
CA ASP A 128 -5.75 21.96 -9.31
C ASP A 128 -5.00 20.63 -9.47
N LEU A 129 -5.73 19.53 -9.61
CA LEU A 129 -5.14 18.20 -9.81
C LEU A 129 -4.31 18.14 -11.10
N LEU A 130 -4.87 18.58 -12.22
CA LEU A 130 -4.21 18.44 -13.53
C LEU A 130 -2.92 19.25 -13.67
N ARG A 131 -2.77 20.32 -12.89
CA ARG A 131 -1.50 21.07 -12.85
C ARG A 131 -0.36 20.21 -12.33
N VAL A 132 -0.66 19.22 -11.49
CA VAL A 132 0.32 18.32 -10.87
C VAL A 132 0.36 16.98 -11.61
N VAL A 133 -0.79 16.49 -12.05
CA VAL A 133 -0.96 15.16 -12.66
C VAL A 133 -1.70 15.31 -14.00
N PRO A 134 -0.99 15.53 -15.12
CA PRO A 134 -1.63 15.70 -16.43
C PRO A 134 -2.38 14.44 -16.86
N ALA A 135 -3.57 14.63 -17.42
CA ALA A 135 -4.46 13.57 -17.92
C ALA A 135 -5.22 14.04 -19.17
N PRO A 136 -4.53 14.16 -20.33
CA PRO A 136 -5.05 14.83 -21.52
C PRO A 136 -6.36 14.24 -22.04
N HIS A 137 -6.56 12.91 -21.95
CA HIS A 137 -7.80 12.31 -22.42
C HIS A 137 -8.96 12.67 -21.51
N PHE A 138 -8.77 12.63 -20.19
CA PHE A 138 -9.79 13.14 -19.27
C PHE A 138 -10.18 14.58 -19.62
N GLU A 139 -9.22 15.47 -19.89
CA GLU A 139 -9.54 16.89 -20.17
C GLU A 139 -10.40 17.07 -21.40
N THR A 140 -10.12 16.29 -22.45
CA THR A 140 -10.90 16.34 -23.69
C THR A 140 -12.36 15.90 -23.49
N LEU A 141 -12.61 15.01 -22.53
CA LEU A 141 -13.92 14.44 -22.26
C LEU A 141 -14.70 15.19 -21.17
N ALA A 142 -14.00 15.76 -20.18
CA ALA A 142 -14.56 16.36 -18.97
C ALA A 142 -15.62 17.42 -19.28
N LYS A 143 -15.30 18.38 -20.16
CA LYS A 143 -16.18 19.49 -20.51
C LYS A 143 -17.52 19.01 -21.12
N ALA A 144 -17.48 17.99 -21.97
CA ALA A 144 -18.68 17.41 -22.57
C ALA A 144 -19.56 16.67 -21.55
N ARG A 145 -19.03 16.38 -20.36
CA ARG A 145 -19.70 15.73 -19.23
C ARG A 145 -20.10 16.72 -18.11
N GLY A 146 -19.99 18.03 -18.36
CA GLY A 146 -20.32 19.04 -17.36
C GLY A 146 -19.34 19.09 -16.18
N ILE A 147 -18.11 18.64 -16.41
CA ILE A 147 -17.01 18.73 -15.45
C ILE A 147 -16.16 19.93 -15.87
N ASP A 148 -16.18 20.96 -15.03
CA ASP A 148 -15.49 22.23 -15.26
C ASP A 148 -14.31 22.37 -14.31
N ALA A 149 -13.49 23.42 -14.50
CA ALA A 149 -12.30 23.67 -13.70
C ALA A 149 -12.54 23.68 -12.18
N GLY A 150 -13.71 24.16 -11.74
CA GLY A 150 -14.09 24.22 -10.32
C GLY A 150 -14.78 22.97 -9.78
N THR A 151 -15.00 21.95 -10.60
CA THR A 151 -15.64 20.70 -10.15
C THR A 151 -14.72 19.98 -9.16
N PRO A 152 -15.22 19.56 -7.97
CA PRO A 152 -14.43 18.77 -7.02
C PRO A 152 -14.02 17.44 -7.64
N TYR A 153 -12.76 17.05 -7.47
CA TYR A 153 -12.29 15.75 -7.97
C TYR A 153 -12.66 14.64 -7.00
N LEU A 154 -13.22 13.53 -7.49
CA LEU A 154 -13.65 12.41 -6.67
C LEU A 154 -12.53 11.40 -6.51
N ASN A 155 -12.38 10.89 -5.28
CA ASN A 155 -11.43 9.84 -4.96
C ASN A 155 -12.07 8.47 -5.07
N SER A 156 -11.43 7.55 -5.80
CA SER A 156 -11.96 6.20 -6.04
C SER A 156 -11.60 5.20 -4.94
N GLY A 157 -10.88 5.62 -3.89
CA GLY A 157 -10.36 4.70 -2.88
C GLY A 157 -11.42 4.21 -1.89
N PHE A 158 -12.43 5.04 -1.60
CA PHE A 158 -13.55 4.69 -0.72
C PHE A 158 -14.86 5.12 -1.37
N PHE A 159 -15.75 4.18 -1.64
CA PHE A 159 -17.10 4.49 -2.13
C PHE A 159 -18.10 3.36 -1.81
N ALA A 160 -19.38 3.68 -1.89
CA ALA A 160 -20.47 2.71 -1.95
C ALA A 160 -21.23 2.85 -3.26
N CYS A 161 -21.51 1.74 -3.93
CA CYS A 161 -22.26 1.70 -5.19
C CYS A 161 -23.56 0.92 -5.00
N ALA A 162 -24.66 1.48 -5.48
CA ALA A 162 -26.00 0.88 -5.48
C ALA A 162 -26.54 0.63 -6.90
N SER A 163 -25.72 0.81 -7.95
CA SER A 163 -26.14 0.67 -9.36
C SER A 163 -25.20 -0.21 -10.16
N ARG A 164 -25.76 -1.29 -10.75
CA ARG A 164 -25.05 -2.15 -11.69
C ARG A 164 -24.72 -1.42 -13.00
N GLU A 165 -25.59 -0.52 -13.40
CA GLU A 165 -25.43 0.35 -14.57
C GLU A 165 -24.23 1.27 -14.39
N TYR A 166 -24.05 1.84 -13.20
CA TYR A 166 -22.88 2.66 -12.89
C TYR A 166 -21.57 1.87 -13.03
N PHE A 167 -21.47 0.68 -12.42
CA PHE A 167 -20.29 -0.17 -12.59
C PHE A 167 -20.03 -0.56 -14.05
N THR A 168 -21.09 -0.86 -14.81
CA THR A 168 -20.97 -1.18 -16.24
C THR A 168 -20.47 0.02 -17.04
N ALA A 169 -20.97 1.22 -16.74
CA ALA A 169 -20.54 2.45 -17.39
C ALA A 169 -19.08 2.81 -17.03
N TRP A 170 -18.68 2.61 -15.77
CA TRP A 170 -17.31 2.85 -15.33
C TRP A 170 -16.31 1.90 -15.96
N ASP A 171 -16.59 0.59 -15.97
CA ASP A 171 -15.76 -0.41 -16.66
C ASP A 171 -15.58 -0.04 -18.14
N ARG A 172 -16.67 0.26 -18.85
CA ARG A 172 -16.62 0.66 -20.26
C ARG A 172 -15.80 1.93 -20.46
N GLN A 173 -16.10 2.99 -19.71
CA GLN A 173 -15.39 4.26 -19.82
C GLN A 173 -13.91 4.09 -19.51
N CYS A 174 -13.57 3.27 -18.52
CA CYS A 174 -12.20 2.93 -18.20
C CYS A 174 -11.56 2.28 -19.43
N ARG A 175 -12.07 1.16 -19.94
CA ARG A 175 -11.50 0.43 -21.09
C ARG A 175 -11.27 1.29 -22.35
N ASP A 176 -12.05 2.32 -22.55
CA ASP A 176 -11.91 3.26 -23.67
C ASP A 176 -10.82 4.34 -23.45
N MET A 177 -10.31 4.50 -22.23
CA MET A 177 -9.20 5.41 -21.90
C MET A 177 -7.85 4.72 -22.08
N PRO A 178 -6.78 5.44 -22.50
CA PRO A 178 -5.41 4.91 -22.45
C PRO A 178 -4.91 4.80 -21.01
N ASP A 179 -3.80 4.08 -20.81
CA ASP A 179 -3.12 3.92 -19.51
C ASP A 179 -2.34 5.19 -19.11
N GLU A 180 -3.04 6.34 -19.03
CA GLU A 180 -2.49 7.61 -18.54
C GLU A 180 -2.60 7.75 -17.02
N ASN A 181 -2.03 8.81 -16.44
CA ASN A 181 -2.09 9.00 -14.99
C ASN A 181 -3.53 8.99 -14.50
N LEU A 182 -3.79 8.20 -13.45
CA LEU A 182 -5.11 8.10 -12.80
C LEU A 182 -6.24 7.69 -13.76
N PHE A 183 -5.96 7.01 -14.89
CA PHE A 183 -6.97 6.71 -15.92
C PHE A 183 -8.26 6.08 -15.36
N GLU A 184 -8.15 5.23 -14.34
CA GLU A 184 -9.31 4.58 -13.73
C GLU A 184 -10.16 5.55 -12.89
N GLN A 185 -9.52 6.39 -12.07
CA GLN A 185 -10.20 7.40 -11.28
C GLN A 185 -10.73 8.55 -12.16
N ASN A 186 -10.05 8.84 -13.26
CA ASN A 186 -10.52 9.73 -14.30
C ASN A 186 -11.80 9.18 -14.94
N ALA A 187 -11.81 7.90 -15.34
CA ALA A 187 -13.03 7.25 -15.83
C ALA A 187 -14.16 7.26 -14.78
N PHE A 188 -13.83 7.06 -13.51
CA PHE A 188 -14.78 7.10 -12.40
C PHE A 188 -15.47 8.47 -12.32
N ASN A 189 -14.69 9.56 -12.38
CA ASN A 189 -15.19 10.94 -12.38
C ASN A 189 -16.05 11.26 -13.61
N LEU A 190 -15.64 10.82 -14.82
CA LEU A 190 -16.39 11.03 -16.07
C LEU A 190 -17.79 10.38 -16.07
N VAL A 191 -17.99 9.35 -15.24
CA VAL A 191 -19.28 8.67 -15.07
C VAL A 191 -20.05 9.21 -13.86
N ALA A 192 -19.36 9.48 -12.74
CA ALA A 192 -19.99 9.91 -11.48
C ALA A 192 -20.66 11.28 -11.57
N HIS A 193 -19.99 12.30 -12.11
CA HIS A 193 -20.55 13.65 -12.13
C HIS A 193 -21.86 13.75 -12.93
N PRO A 194 -21.96 13.21 -14.16
CA PRO A 194 -23.23 13.19 -14.90
C PRO A 194 -24.33 12.37 -14.23
N ALA A 195 -23.97 11.25 -13.59
CA ALA A 195 -24.94 10.36 -12.94
C ALA A 195 -25.48 10.93 -11.61
N GLY A 196 -24.73 11.85 -10.99
CA GLY A 196 -24.97 12.34 -9.65
C GLY A 196 -24.56 11.30 -8.59
N TYR A 197 -24.19 11.80 -7.41
CA TYR A 197 -23.72 10.97 -6.32
C TYR A 197 -24.08 11.59 -4.97
N LEU A 198 -24.04 10.76 -3.93
CA LEU A 198 -24.10 11.14 -2.54
C LEU A 198 -22.69 11.52 -2.06
N ALA A 199 -22.47 12.79 -1.71
CA ALA A 199 -21.16 13.23 -1.21
C ALA A 199 -20.91 12.71 0.21
N LEU A 200 -19.78 12.04 0.41
CA LEU A 200 -19.27 11.62 1.70
C LEU A 200 -18.15 12.55 2.16
N HIS A 201 -18.09 12.79 3.46
CA HIS A 201 -17.10 13.69 4.04
C HIS A 201 -15.71 13.04 4.01
N MET A 202 -14.79 13.59 3.22
CA MET A 202 -13.46 13.00 2.99
C MET A 202 -12.65 12.85 4.28
N TRP A 203 -12.76 13.80 5.22
CA TRP A 203 -12.03 13.75 6.48
C TRP A 203 -12.45 12.56 7.34
N GLU A 204 -13.67 12.06 7.15
CA GLU A 204 -14.19 10.90 7.86
C GLU A 204 -13.86 9.58 7.16
N TRP A 205 -14.08 9.51 5.85
CA TRP A 205 -14.09 8.25 5.11
C TRP A 205 -12.89 8.04 4.19
N ASN A 206 -12.04 9.04 4.03
CA ASN A 206 -10.90 8.99 3.14
C ASN A 206 -9.82 10.03 3.52
N LEU A 207 -9.36 10.02 4.78
CA LEU A 207 -8.26 10.88 5.18
C LEU A 207 -6.97 10.36 4.53
N CYS A 208 -6.60 10.93 3.37
CA CYS A 208 -5.36 10.60 2.67
C CYS A 208 -4.13 11.10 3.44
N ALA A 209 -3.02 10.36 3.34
CA ALA A 209 -1.75 10.75 3.94
C ALA A 209 -1.27 12.14 3.50
N SER A 210 -1.56 12.55 2.26
CA SER A 210 -1.34 13.90 1.73
C SER A 210 -1.90 15.03 2.60
N PHE A 211 -2.96 14.75 3.38
CA PHE A 211 -3.67 15.74 4.17
C PHE A 211 -3.55 15.51 5.67
N LEU A 212 -2.64 14.63 6.13
CA LEU A 212 -2.46 14.40 7.57
C LEU A 212 -2.11 15.67 8.35
N SER A 213 -1.48 16.66 7.71
CA SER A 213 -1.17 17.95 8.33
C SER A 213 -2.41 18.79 8.69
N SER A 214 -3.60 18.50 8.13
CA SER A 214 -4.85 19.16 8.52
C SER A 214 -5.53 18.48 9.71
N ALA A 215 -5.10 17.28 10.08
CA ALA A 215 -5.63 16.51 11.21
C ALA A 215 -4.74 16.64 12.45
N ARG A 216 -5.34 16.44 13.62
CA ARG A 216 -4.61 16.24 14.87
C ARG A 216 -4.44 14.74 15.08
N VAL A 217 -3.20 14.30 15.18
CA VAL A 217 -2.85 12.90 15.49
C VAL A 217 -2.33 12.85 16.92
N GLY A 218 -3.12 12.25 17.81
CA GLY A 218 -2.75 11.90 19.18
C GLY A 218 -2.69 10.40 19.37
N GLN A 219 -2.54 9.98 20.62
CA GLN A 219 -2.69 8.60 21.04
C GLN A 219 -3.60 8.51 22.26
N THR A 220 -4.30 7.38 22.41
CA THR A 220 -4.98 7.03 23.67
C THR A 220 -3.95 6.53 24.68
N ASP A 221 -4.38 6.38 25.94
CA ASP A 221 -3.55 5.79 27.01
C ASP A 221 -3.10 4.35 26.69
N GLU A 222 -3.84 3.67 25.81
CA GLU A 222 -3.54 2.31 25.31
C GLU A 222 -2.61 2.32 24.07
N GLY A 223 -2.09 3.49 23.67
CA GLY A 223 -1.20 3.64 22.51
C GLY A 223 -1.92 3.59 21.15
N MET A 224 -3.25 3.61 21.12
CA MET A 224 -4.02 3.64 19.87
C MET A 224 -3.98 5.03 19.25
N PRO A 225 -3.93 5.18 17.92
CA PRO A 225 -4.02 6.49 17.29
C PRO A 225 -5.39 7.10 17.56
N LEU A 226 -5.39 8.36 17.95
CA LEU A 226 -6.58 9.19 18.04
C LEU A 226 -6.45 10.30 17.00
N ILE A 227 -7.19 10.16 15.90
CA ILE A 227 -7.15 11.12 14.80
C ILE A 227 -8.44 11.95 14.82
N THR A 228 -8.30 13.27 14.83
CA THR A 228 -9.44 14.20 14.78
C THR A 228 -9.21 15.27 13.74
N HIS A 229 -10.27 15.68 13.04
CA HIS A 229 -10.26 16.81 12.11
C HIS A 229 -11.25 17.87 12.60
N PRO A 230 -10.98 19.19 12.42
CA PRO A 230 -11.92 20.23 12.84
C PRO A 230 -13.32 20.11 12.22
N GLU A 231 -13.40 19.52 11.03
CA GLU A 231 -14.65 19.34 10.28
C GLU A 231 -15.35 18.00 10.54
N GLY A 232 -14.78 17.10 11.36
CA GLY A 232 -15.43 15.82 11.67
C GLY A 232 -14.53 14.75 12.29
N GLY A 233 -15.15 13.63 12.68
CA GLY A 233 -14.41 12.45 13.11
C GLY A 233 -13.71 11.78 11.95
N VAL A 234 -12.57 11.13 12.21
CA VAL A 234 -11.82 10.34 11.22
C VAL A 234 -12.12 8.86 11.47
N ARG A 235 -12.57 8.13 10.46
CA ARG A 235 -12.89 6.69 10.55
C ARG A 235 -12.01 5.83 9.68
N ILE A 236 -11.71 6.29 8.47
CA ILE A 236 -10.87 5.57 7.52
C ILE A 236 -9.67 6.46 7.17
N LEU A 237 -8.49 5.92 7.42
CA LEU A 237 -7.20 6.48 7.05
C LEU A 237 -6.75 5.79 5.76
N HIS A 238 -6.28 6.56 4.77
CA HIS A 238 -5.83 6.05 3.48
C HIS A 238 -4.35 6.33 3.30
N ALA A 239 -3.52 5.28 3.28
CA ALA A 239 -2.07 5.38 3.10
C ALA A 239 -1.68 5.66 1.63
N THR A 240 -2.27 6.72 1.06
CA THR A 240 -1.99 7.21 -0.28
C THR A 240 -1.49 8.65 -0.24
N SER A 241 -0.48 8.93 -1.05
CA SER A 241 0.00 10.29 -1.31
C SER A 241 0.73 10.34 -2.65
N HIS A 242 0.75 11.52 -3.24
CA HIS A 242 1.63 11.84 -4.38
C HIS A 242 3.05 12.23 -3.92
N ARG A 243 3.27 12.34 -2.60
CA ARG A 243 4.51 12.78 -1.98
C ARG A 243 5.22 11.64 -1.24
N PRO A 244 6.49 11.32 -1.57
CA PRO A 244 7.24 10.24 -0.92
C PRO A 244 7.59 10.53 0.56
N GLU A 245 7.45 11.78 1.02
CA GLU A 245 7.58 12.15 2.43
C GLU A 245 6.37 11.76 3.28
N ASP A 246 5.20 11.48 2.69
CA ASP A 246 4.01 11.05 3.44
C ASP A 246 3.89 9.54 3.50
N VAL A 247 4.19 8.88 2.38
CA VAL A 247 4.03 7.43 2.19
C VAL A 247 5.23 6.87 1.43
N VAL A 248 5.75 5.74 1.90
CA VAL A 248 6.81 4.99 1.23
C VAL A 248 6.34 3.58 0.92
N LYS A 249 6.64 3.09 -0.28
CA LYS A 249 6.48 1.68 -0.63
C LYS A 249 7.77 0.94 -0.28
N GLN A 250 7.69 -0.08 0.55
CA GLN A 250 8.87 -0.86 0.94
C GLN A 250 8.52 -2.33 1.24
N VAL A 251 9.49 -3.21 1.01
CA VAL A 251 9.46 -4.59 1.53
C VAL A 251 9.93 -4.60 2.97
N VAL A 252 9.03 -4.97 3.88
CA VAL A 252 9.33 -5.19 5.30
C VAL A 252 9.44 -6.67 5.60
N THR A 253 10.29 -7.03 6.57
CA THR A 253 10.44 -8.41 7.04
C THR A 253 10.04 -8.49 8.49
N LEU A 254 9.07 -9.35 8.78
CA LEU A 254 8.41 -9.43 10.08
C LEU A 254 8.26 -10.87 10.50
N SER A 255 8.51 -11.13 11.78
CA SER A 255 8.19 -12.40 12.44
C SER A 255 6.83 -12.28 13.14
N ALA A 256 5.95 -13.25 12.88
CA ALA A 256 4.64 -13.39 13.51
C ALA A 256 4.21 -14.87 13.50
N GLY A 257 3.66 -15.37 14.60
CA GLY A 257 3.06 -16.70 14.73
C GLY A 257 3.99 -17.87 14.40
N GLY A 258 5.30 -17.71 14.66
CA GLY A 258 6.31 -18.72 14.33
C GLY A 258 6.70 -18.76 12.85
N PHE A 259 6.38 -17.73 12.08
CA PHE A 259 6.78 -17.57 10.68
C PHE A 259 7.42 -16.20 10.45
N VAL A 260 8.27 -16.12 9.42
CA VAL A 260 8.80 -14.87 8.88
C VAL A 260 8.13 -14.58 7.55
N PHE A 261 7.72 -13.33 7.37
CA PHE A 261 7.04 -12.82 6.18
C PHE A 261 7.88 -11.73 5.54
N GLU A 262 7.86 -11.68 4.21
CA GLU A 262 8.33 -10.53 3.44
C GLU A 262 7.12 -9.87 2.78
N ALA A 263 6.85 -8.63 3.17
CA ALA A 263 5.63 -7.93 2.83
C ALA A 263 5.94 -6.62 2.12
N THR A 264 5.48 -6.46 0.88
CA THR A 264 5.46 -5.16 0.21
C THR A 264 4.27 -4.35 0.73
N ILE A 265 4.56 -3.23 1.40
CA ILE A 265 3.56 -2.42 2.09
C ILE A 265 3.74 -0.94 1.71
N LYS A 266 2.64 -0.19 1.64
CA LYS A 266 2.65 1.27 1.68
C LYS A 266 2.60 1.74 3.12
N LEU A 267 3.67 2.36 3.58
CA LEU A 267 3.85 2.76 4.96
C LEU A 267 3.71 4.27 5.11
N LEU A 268 2.89 4.69 6.06
CA LEU A 268 2.79 6.08 6.49
C LEU A 268 4.13 6.51 7.13
N ARG A 269 4.61 7.71 6.85
CA ARG A 269 5.82 8.25 7.49
C ARG A 269 5.54 9.05 8.75
N HIS A 270 4.27 9.30 9.08
CA HIS A 270 3.89 9.93 10.35
C HIS A 270 4.25 9.00 11.53
N PRO A 271 5.06 9.44 12.52
CA PRO A 271 5.64 8.53 13.52
C PRO A 271 4.65 7.67 14.29
N SER A 272 3.61 8.27 14.88
CA SER A 272 2.61 7.55 15.66
C SER A 272 1.76 6.61 14.80
N LEU A 273 1.58 6.92 13.51
CA LEU A 273 0.75 6.11 12.62
C LEU A 273 1.56 4.97 12.00
N LEU A 274 2.84 5.17 11.70
CA LEU A 274 3.73 4.11 11.25
C LEU A 274 3.79 2.98 12.27
N GLN A 275 4.08 3.32 13.53
CA GLN A 275 4.19 2.32 14.60
C GLN A 275 2.91 1.51 14.75
N TRP A 276 1.76 2.19 14.70
CA TRP A 276 0.47 1.52 14.77
C TRP A 276 0.12 0.71 13.51
N GLN A 277 0.46 1.19 12.32
CA GLN A 277 0.28 0.43 11.08
C GLN A 277 1.11 -0.86 11.09
N MET A 278 2.35 -0.79 11.60
CA MET A 278 3.22 -1.96 11.77
C MET A 278 2.67 -2.94 12.82
N SER A 279 2.04 -2.45 13.89
CA SER A 279 1.39 -3.32 14.87
C SER A 279 0.15 -4.01 14.29
N LEU A 280 -0.67 -3.32 13.49
CA LEU A 280 -1.78 -3.93 12.75
C LEU A 280 -1.32 -4.99 11.76
N LEU A 281 -0.25 -4.72 11.00
CA LEU A 281 0.33 -5.68 10.08
C LEU A 281 0.76 -6.95 10.83
N ARG A 282 1.46 -6.79 11.96
CA ARG A 282 1.89 -7.92 12.79
C ARG A 282 0.71 -8.69 13.35
N ASP A 283 -0.28 -8.02 13.92
CA ASP A 283 -1.49 -8.66 14.48
C ASP A 283 -2.27 -9.45 13.41
N GLY A 284 -2.42 -8.86 12.22
CA GLY A 284 -3.04 -9.52 11.08
C GLY A 284 -2.29 -10.78 10.67
N LEU A 285 -0.97 -10.70 10.52
CA LEU A 285 -0.12 -11.85 10.18
C LEU A 285 -0.14 -12.92 11.27
N GLU A 286 -0.03 -12.53 12.54
CA GLU A 286 -0.08 -13.43 13.71
C GLU A 286 -1.38 -14.24 13.72
N THR A 287 -2.51 -13.56 13.51
CA THR A 287 -3.84 -14.18 13.50
C THR A 287 -3.94 -15.29 12.45
N ASP A 288 -3.32 -15.08 11.29
CA ASP A 288 -3.42 -15.97 10.12
C ASP A 288 -2.17 -16.81 9.90
N ALA A 289 -1.19 -16.75 10.81
CA ALA A 289 0.16 -17.27 10.59
C ALA A 289 0.19 -18.76 10.27
N ALA A 290 -0.60 -19.57 11.00
CA ALA A 290 -0.68 -21.01 10.75
C ALA A 290 -1.19 -21.33 9.34
N LEU A 291 -2.26 -20.64 8.89
CA LEU A 291 -2.82 -20.84 7.56
C LEU A 291 -1.88 -20.32 6.47
N LEU A 292 -1.27 -19.15 6.69
CA LEU A 292 -0.26 -18.59 5.79
C LEU A 292 0.94 -19.53 5.63
N GLY A 293 1.42 -20.11 6.72
CA GLY A 293 2.48 -21.11 6.72
C GLY A 293 2.10 -22.37 5.97
N GLU A 294 0.89 -22.90 6.19
CA GLU A 294 0.40 -24.10 5.52
C GLU A 294 0.33 -23.94 4.00
N VAL A 295 -0.07 -22.77 3.51
CA VAL A 295 -0.11 -22.49 2.06
C VAL A 295 1.23 -22.01 1.48
N GLY A 296 2.29 -21.92 2.29
CA GLY A 296 3.63 -21.51 1.86
C GLY A 296 3.83 -20.01 1.65
N LEU A 297 3.02 -19.17 2.30
CA LEU A 297 3.16 -17.69 2.29
C LEU A 297 3.99 -17.14 3.45
N GLY A 298 4.46 -17.99 4.36
CA GLY A 298 5.42 -17.64 5.40
C GLY A 298 6.50 -18.71 5.50
N ARG A 299 7.76 -18.31 5.68
CA ARG A 299 8.82 -19.26 5.98
C ARG A 299 8.82 -19.56 7.48
N PRO A 300 9.00 -20.81 7.94
CA PRO A 300 9.13 -21.09 9.36
C PRO A 300 10.14 -20.15 9.99
N ASP A 301 9.76 -19.53 11.09
CA ASP A 301 10.69 -18.87 11.98
C ASP A 301 11.38 -19.98 12.74
N ASP A 302 12.49 -20.44 12.17
CA ASP A 302 13.37 -21.49 12.71
C ASP A 302 13.89 -21.19 14.11
N GLY A 303 13.58 -20.01 14.67
CA GLY A 303 13.74 -19.73 16.07
C GLY A 303 15.13 -20.13 16.52
N GLY A 304 16.14 -19.67 15.77
CA GLY A 304 17.51 -19.85 16.22
C GLY A 304 17.67 -19.36 17.66
N ASN A 305 18.83 -19.60 18.26
CA ASN A 305 19.08 -19.32 19.68
C ASN A 305 18.61 -17.92 20.14
N ALA A 306 18.59 -17.64 21.45
CA ALA A 306 18.12 -16.34 21.95
C ALA A 306 18.72 -15.11 21.21
N ASP A 307 19.97 -15.23 20.75
CA ASP A 307 20.66 -14.23 19.93
C ASP A 307 19.98 -13.99 18.57
N ASP A 308 19.39 -15.02 17.94
CA ASP A 308 18.62 -14.91 16.70
C ASP A 308 17.29 -14.18 16.90
N ALA A 309 16.58 -14.45 17.99
CA ALA A 309 15.34 -13.76 18.30
C ALA A 309 15.59 -12.28 18.63
N GLU A 310 16.64 -12.00 19.42
CA GLU A 310 17.07 -10.62 19.70
C GLU A 310 17.53 -9.93 18.42
N ALA A 311 18.36 -10.57 17.58
CA ALA A 311 18.79 -10.02 16.30
C ALA A 311 17.60 -9.69 15.38
N LYS A 312 16.56 -10.55 15.33
CA LYS A 312 15.35 -10.29 14.55
C LYS A 312 14.59 -9.06 15.08
N ALA A 313 14.42 -8.94 16.39
CA ALA A 313 13.76 -7.80 17.01
C ALA A 313 14.53 -6.48 16.76
N ARG A 314 15.86 -6.49 16.93
CA ARG A 314 16.72 -5.33 16.64
C ARG A 314 16.72 -4.96 15.17
N PHE A 315 16.69 -5.94 14.27
CA PHE A 315 16.59 -5.69 12.83
C PHE A 315 15.28 -4.98 12.46
N GLN A 316 14.15 -5.44 13.02
CA GLN A 316 12.85 -4.80 12.84
C GLN A 316 12.87 -3.36 13.38
N GLN A 317 13.35 -3.17 14.61
CA GLN A 317 13.51 -1.85 15.21
C GLN A 317 14.36 -0.91 14.35
N GLY A 318 15.49 -1.39 13.82
CA GLY A 318 16.35 -0.62 12.94
C GLY A 318 15.63 -0.18 11.65
N GLY A 319 14.85 -1.08 11.05
CA GLY A 319 14.02 -0.76 9.89
C GLY A 319 12.96 0.31 10.17
N GLU A 320 12.26 0.20 11.31
CA GLU A 320 11.28 1.20 11.75
C GLU A 320 11.93 2.57 12.01
N MET A 321 13.07 2.61 12.71
CA MET A 321 13.80 3.87 12.93
C MET A 321 14.29 4.48 11.63
N PHE A 322 14.74 3.65 10.68
CA PHE A 322 15.15 4.11 9.36
C PHE A 322 14.00 4.79 8.61
N LEU A 323 12.82 4.17 8.62
CA LEU A 323 11.60 4.71 7.99
C LEU A 323 11.19 6.07 8.57
N LEU A 324 11.40 6.26 9.87
CA LEU A 324 11.16 7.50 10.62
C LEU A 324 12.27 8.56 10.43
N ASN A 325 13.23 8.33 9.54
CA ASN A 325 14.42 9.16 9.35
C ASN A 325 15.27 9.32 10.63
N ARG A 326 15.12 8.43 11.61
CA ARG A 326 15.93 8.36 12.84
C ARG A 326 17.18 7.53 12.57
N PHE A 327 17.97 7.96 11.60
CA PHE A 327 19.04 7.17 11.03
C PHE A 327 20.12 6.77 12.04
N ALA A 328 20.40 7.61 13.04
CA ALA A 328 21.38 7.29 14.09
C ALA A 328 20.93 6.07 14.91
N GLU A 329 19.66 6.05 15.32
CA GLU A 329 19.09 4.93 16.07
C GLU A 329 18.92 3.69 15.21
N ALA A 330 18.61 3.87 13.92
CA ALA A 330 18.60 2.78 12.96
C ALA A 330 19.99 2.13 12.84
N ALA A 331 21.05 2.95 12.71
CA ALA A 331 22.42 2.49 12.65
C ALA A 331 22.81 1.72 13.92
N ASP A 332 22.45 2.22 15.10
CA ASP A 332 22.73 1.53 16.37
C ASP A 332 22.02 0.18 16.45
N ALA A 333 20.74 0.12 16.06
CA ALA A 333 19.99 -1.13 16.00
C ALA A 333 20.60 -2.12 15.00
N PHE A 334 21.03 -1.68 13.81
CA PHE A 334 21.71 -2.57 12.87
C PHE A 334 23.08 -3.03 13.38
N ARG A 335 23.82 -2.19 14.11
CA ARG A 335 25.07 -2.60 14.79
C ARG A 335 24.79 -3.63 15.90
N ASP A 336 23.68 -3.50 16.64
CA ASP A 336 23.25 -4.53 17.60
C ASP A 336 23.04 -5.87 16.87
N VAL A 337 22.33 -5.87 15.73
CA VAL A 337 22.17 -7.08 14.91
C VAL A 337 23.50 -7.65 14.48
N LEU A 338 24.45 -6.82 14.06
CA LEU A 338 25.77 -7.28 13.61
C LEU A 338 26.66 -7.76 14.75
N ARG A 339 26.44 -7.33 16.00
CA ARG A 339 27.10 -7.93 17.17
C ARG A 339 26.63 -9.36 17.42
N LEU A 340 25.34 -9.63 17.19
CA LEU A 340 24.74 -10.95 17.34
C LEU A 340 25.00 -11.84 16.09
N LYS A 341 24.99 -11.22 14.91
CA LYS A 341 25.17 -11.85 13.59
C LYS A 341 26.11 -11.02 12.69
N PRO A 342 27.43 -11.17 12.83
CA PRO A 342 28.43 -10.34 12.12
C PRO A 342 28.32 -10.32 10.60
N GLY A 343 27.74 -11.36 9.99
CA GLY A 343 27.58 -11.47 8.54
C GLY A 343 26.17 -11.19 8.02
N HIS A 344 25.22 -10.69 8.80
CA HIS A 344 23.83 -10.54 8.35
C HIS A 344 23.72 -9.57 7.15
N PRO A 345 23.49 -10.04 5.91
CA PRO A 345 23.66 -9.22 4.70
C PRO A 345 22.76 -7.99 4.69
N ARG A 346 21.50 -8.16 5.11
CA ARG A 346 20.51 -7.08 5.12
C ARG A 346 20.81 -6.03 6.19
N SER A 347 21.40 -6.40 7.33
CA SER A 347 21.83 -5.41 8.33
C SER A 347 23.06 -4.64 7.88
N LEU A 348 24.01 -5.30 7.20
CA LEU A 348 25.17 -4.63 6.59
C LEU A 348 24.71 -3.60 5.56
N PHE A 349 23.80 -4.00 4.67
CA PHE A 349 23.20 -3.10 3.68
C PHE A 349 22.45 -1.94 4.34
N ASN A 350 21.53 -2.22 5.27
CA ASN A 350 20.75 -1.17 5.91
C ASN A 350 21.60 -0.24 6.78
N LEU A 351 22.65 -0.74 7.43
CA LEU A 351 23.61 0.09 8.14
C LEU A 351 24.33 1.01 7.15
N ALA A 352 24.82 0.48 6.02
CA ALA A 352 25.45 1.31 4.98
C ALA A 352 24.53 2.44 4.52
N MET A 353 23.24 2.15 4.35
CA MET A 353 22.26 3.17 4.02
C MET A 353 22.09 4.20 5.13
N ALA A 354 21.98 3.77 6.39
CA ALA A 354 21.83 4.67 7.53
C ALA A 354 23.05 5.59 7.70
N GLU A 355 24.27 5.07 7.48
CA GLU A 355 25.50 5.86 7.49
C GLU A 355 25.52 6.91 6.37
N ALA A 356 25.09 6.54 5.16
CA ALA A 356 25.00 7.44 4.03
C ALA A 356 24.00 8.60 4.28
N GLU A 357 22.83 8.30 4.84
CA GLU A 357 21.83 9.30 5.22
C GLU A 357 22.30 10.24 6.35
N LEU A 358 23.21 9.76 7.21
CA LEU A 358 23.88 10.59 8.22
C LEU A 358 25.07 11.39 7.67
N GLY A 359 25.28 11.39 6.35
CA GLY A 359 26.35 12.11 5.67
C GLY A 359 27.72 11.42 5.75
N ARG A 360 27.80 10.22 6.34
CA ARG A 360 29.04 9.44 6.49
C ARG A 360 29.22 8.49 5.30
N LEU A 361 29.27 9.07 4.11
CA LEU A 361 29.30 8.32 2.84
C LEU A 361 30.48 7.35 2.72
N ALA A 362 31.63 7.67 3.32
CA ALA A 362 32.82 6.84 3.29
C ALA A 362 32.65 5.49 4.04
N GLU A 363 31.68 5.40 4.97
CA GLU A 363 31.41 4.19 5.75
C GLU A 363 30.55 3.17 4.97
N ALA A 364 29.84 3.60 3.92
CA ALA A 364 28.90 2.74 3.20
C ALA A 364 29.58 1.67 2.31
N PRO A 365 30.61 1.98 1.49
CA PRO A 365 31.25 0.98 0.64
C PRO A 365 31.80 -0.27 1.36
N PRO A 366 32.53 -0.18 2.49
CA PRO A 366 33.03 -1.37 3.16
C PRO A 366 31.90 -2.26 3.69
N LEU A 367 30.80 -1.68 4.17
CA LEU A 367 29.62 -2.43 4.64
C LEU A 367 28.89 -3.13 3.48
N LEU A 368 28.72 -2.46 2.34
CA LEU A 368 28.09 -3.05 1.15
C LEU A 368 28.94 -4.18 0.56
N ARG A 369 30.28 -4.05 0.57
CA ARG A 369 31.18 -5.17 0.19
C ARG A 369 31.03 -6.36 1.13
N GLN A 370 30.89 -6.15 2.44
CA GLN A 370 30.61 -7.23 3.38
C GLN A 370 29.23 -7.86 3.12
N ALA A 371 28.21 -7.06 2.81
CA ALA A 371 26.88 -7.57 2.46
C ALA A 371 26.94 -8.50 1.23
N ILE A 372 27.69 -8.10 0.19
CA ILE A 372 27.93 -8.90 -1.03
C ILE A 372 28.73 -10.18 -0.72
N GLN A 373 29.72 -10.11 0.18
CA GLN A 373 30.49 -11.29 0.58
C GLN A 373 29.63 -12.30 1.34
N SER A 374 28.75 -11.82 2.22
CA SER A 374 27.84 -12.66 2.98
C SER A 374 26.71 -13.25 2.13
N ASP A 375 26.20 -12.48 1.17
CA ASP A 375 25.22 -12.94 0.18
C ASP A 375 25.58 -12.44 -1.23
N PRO A 376 26.27 -13.28 -2.04
CA PRO A 376 26.64 -12.94 -3.40
C PRO A 376 25.47 -12.76 -4.38
N GLN A 377 24.23 -13.08 -3.96
CA GLN A 377 23.00 -12.85 -4.72
C GLN A 377 22.24 -11.59 -4.25
N TYR A 378 22.76 -10.84 -3.29
CA TYR A 378 22.09 -9.63 -2.80
C TYR A 378 22.26 -8.45 -3.77
N ARG A 379 21.41 -8.44 -4.79
CA ARG A 379 21.42 -7.52 -5.93
C ARG A 379 21.50 -6.05 -5.53
N GLU A 380 20.68 -5.62 -4.58
CA GLU A 380 20.60 -4.23 -4.13
C GLU A 380 21.95 -3.74 -3.62
N ALA A 381 22.71 -4.59 -2.92
CA ALA A 381 24.01 -4.21 -2.39
C ALA A 381 25.02 -3.84 -3.49
N TYR A 382 24.99 -4.50 -4.66
CA TYR A 382 25.84 -4.14 -5.79
C TYR A 382 25.47 -2.78 -6.39
N ILE A 383 24.18 -2.53 -6.60
CA ILE A 383 23.68 -1.27 -7.18
C ILE A 383 24.08 -0.10 -6.28
N TYR A 384 23.77 -0.20 -4.98
CA TYR A 384 24.07 0.86 -4.03
C TYR A 384 25.57 1.03 -3.83
N LEU A 385 26.38 -0.02 -3.91
CA LEU A 385 27.84 0.12 -3.85
C LEU A 385 28.35 0.94 -5.03
N GLY A 386 27.91 0.64 -6.25
CA GLY A 386 28.24 1.44 -7.44
C GLY A 386 27.83 2.91 -7.28
N MET A 387 26.60 3.16 -6.81
CA MET A 387 26.12 4.53 -6.56
C MET A 387 26.95 5.27 -5.50
N MET A 388 27.28 4.63 -4.38
CA MET A 388 28.08 5.26 -3.32
C MET A 388 29.51 5.54 -3.79
N LEU A 389 30.13 4.63 -4.54
CA LEU A 389 31.47 4.84 -5.12
C LEU A 389 31.48 6.03 -6.08
N ARG A 390 30.47 6.19 -6.94
CA ARG A 390 30.33 7.36 -7.81
C ARG A 390 30.22 8.66 -7.02
N ARG A 391 29.43 8.67 -5.93
CA ARG A 391 29.30 9.84 -5.05
C ARG A 391 30.62 10.22 -4.35
N LEU A 392 31.49 9.24 -4.14
CA LEU A 392 32.84 9.43 -3.59
C LEU A 392 33.89 9.77 -4.67
N GLY A 393 33.51 9.79 -5.95
CA GLY A 393 34.42 10.06 -7.08
C GLY A 393 35.21 8.84 -7.56
N GLU A 394 34.94 7.65 -7.04
CA GLU A 394 35.61 6.39 -7.41
C GLU A 394 34.95 5.73 -8.65
N GLN A 395 34.93 6.46 -9.77
CA GLN A 395 34.19 6.06 -10.97
C GLN A 395 34.59 4.67 -11.51
N ALA A 396 35.90 4.40 -11.60
CA ALA A 396 36.39 3.13 -12.14
C ALA A 396 35.94 1.92 -11.29
N ALA A 397 35.97 2.05 -9.96
CA ALA A 397 35.51 1.00 -9.06
C ALA A 397 33.99 0.81 -9.12
N ALA A 398 33.24 1.89 -9.29
CA ALA A 398 31.79 1.82 -9.47
C ALA A 398 31.40 1.05 -10.73
N ASP A 399 32.03 1.37 -11.86
CA ASP A 399 31.74 0.75 -13.15
C ASP A 399 32.09 -0.75 -13.12
N GLU A 400 33.17 -1.14 -12.43
CA GLU A 400 33.52 -2.55 -12.22
C GLU A 400 32.42 -3.30 -11.45
N ILE A 401 31.95 -2.76 -10.33
CA ILE A 401 30.91 -3.39 -9.50
C ILE A 401 29.58 -3.47 -10.25
N LEU A 402 29.19 -2.41 -10.96
CA LEU A 402 27.95 -2.41 -11.75
C LEU A 402 28.03 -3.38 -12.93
N ALA A 403 29.19 -3.52 -13.58
CA ALA A 403 29.40 -4.52 -14.62
C ALA A 403 29.27 -5.96 -14.07
N GLN A 404 29.82 -6.23 -12.88
CA GLN A 404 29.63 -7.52 -12.20
C GLN A 404 28.14 -7.80 -11.91
N ALA A 405 27.40 -6.79 -11.47
CA ALA A 405 25.98 -6.92 -11.21
C ALA A 405 25.17 -7.16 -12.50
N LEU A 406 25.46 -6.43 -13.59
CA LEU A 406 24.79 -6.65 -14.88
C LEU A 406 25.09 -8.04 -15.45
N ALA A 407 26.31 -8.56 -15.27
CA ALA A 407 26.64 -9.92 -15.68
C ALA A 407 25.81 -10.98 -14.91
N LYS A 408 25.47 -10.71 -13.64
CA LYS A 408 24.59 -11.57 -12.82
C LYS A 408 23.11 -11.39 -13.17
N TRP A 409 22.67 -10.18 -13.48
CA TRP A 409 21.28 -9.81 -13.74
C TRP A 409 21.15 -9.03 -15.06
N PRO A 410 21.32 -9.69 -16.22
CA PRO A 410 21.44 -9.01 -17.53
C PRO A 410 20.15 -8.34 -18.00
N GLU A 411 18.99 -8.84 -17.55
CA GLU A 411 17.66 -8.31 -17.89
C GLU A 411 17.17 -7.22 -16.94
N ASP A 412 18.01 -6.78 -16.00
CA ASP A 412 17.58 -5.85 -14.98
C ASP A 412 17.55 -4.39 -15.47
N PRO A 413 16.37 -3.75 -15.51
CA PRO A 413 16.26 -2.39 -16.05
C PRO A 413 16.94 -1.34 -15.17
N ALA A 414 16.96 -1.52 -13.85
CA ALA A 414 17.59 -0.57 -12.94
C ALA A 414 19.13 -0.61 -13.04
N LEU A 415 19.71 -1.80 -13.25
CA LEU A 415 21.16 -1.95 -13.51
C LEU A 415 21.57 -1.35 -14.86
N ARG A 416 20.76 -1.56 -15.91
CA ARG A 416 20.99 -0.92 -17.23
C ARG A 416 20.97 0.60 -17.12
N GLN A 417 20.05 1.15 -16.33
CA GLN A 417 19.99 2.59 -16.05
C GLN A 417 21.20 3.06 -15.24
N ALA A 418 21.59 2.32 -14.20
CA ALA A 418 22.71 2.66 -13.33
C ALA A 418 24.06 2.72 -14.06
N ILE A 419 24.24 1.94 -15.14
CA ILE A 419 25.46 1.94 -15.97
C ILE A 419 25.43 3.03 -17.07
N GLY A 420 24.23 3.44 -17.52
CA GLY A 420 24.06 4.40 -18.61
C GLY A 420 24.29 5.87 -18.26
N HIS A 421 24.39 6.20 -16.97
CA HIS A 421 24.88 7.47 -16.45
C HIS A 421 26.35 7.36 -16.07
#